data_AF-A0A841I547-F1
#
_entry.id   AF-A0A841I547-F1
#
_cell.length_a   1.000
_cell.length_b   1.000
_cell.length_c   1.000
_cell.angle_alpha   90.00
_cell.angle_beta   90.00
_cell.angle_gamma   90.00
#
_symmetry.space_group_name_H-M   'P 1'
#
loop_
_entity.id
_entity.type
_entity.pdbx_description
1 polymer ?
#
loop_
_entity_poly.entity_id
_entity_poly.type
_entity_poly.pdbx_seq_one_letter_code
_entity_poly.pdbx_strand_id
1 'polypeptide(L)'
;MKRPYLTLALCAALGLSDAAGASAAAKPYITLLKHSDPTDFQGELRGLRLLEDGGATLKLAASGLEQGENAALYGPGRFFAGTFESKPLEAKAGFDTAIASWNAVTPPGTWLQIELRAYRPDGGGRWTRYYNLGVWTSQQAPRRSVDGQKDADGSVSTDTLLLKGKPVYTRVQYRLKLFTRDPKVTPAVRLVAVMTSDSEREKRGLPATPDRSVWGRVLNVPPRSQMVFKDGGEVWCSPTSTSMVLAYWGHEVPVPQAAAATFDATYKGNGNWPFNTAWASTFGLEAYVTRLTSLADVERYIAAGVPVIVSYGWKKGELPGAAIESSNGHLMVVVGFDARGNVVVNDPAGKSDAEVRRTYDRKILERLWLTHSGGTVYLIYPRGHTVAAR
;
A
#
# COMPACT_ATOMS: atom_id res chain seq x y z
N MET A 1 -65.51 61.27 20.59
CA MET A 1 -64.22 60.82 21.17
C MET A 1 -63.93 59.39 20.71
N LYS A 2 -62.65 59.07 20.56
CA LYS A 2 -62.06 58.15 19.57
C LYS A 2 -62.41 56.66 19.74
N ARG A 3 -62.67 55.98 18.62
CA ARG A 3 -62.74 54.51 18.49
C ARG A 3 -61.36 53.89 18.81
N PRO A 4 -61.26 52.79 19.57
CA PRO A 4 -60.04 52.00 19.63
C PRO A 4 -60.07 50.82 18.65
N TYR A 5 -58.86 50.46 18.24
CA TYR A 5 -58.49 49.62 17.12
C TYR A 5 -58.64 48.13 17.47
N LEU A 6 -59.12 47.34 16.50
CA LEU A 6 -59.11 45.87 16.52
C LEU A 6 -57.72 45.41 16.06
N THR A 7 -56.90 44.90 16.98
CA THR A 7 -55.59 44.32 16.66
C THR A 7 -55.76 42.86 16.25
N LEU A 8 -55.50 42.55 14.99
CA LEU A 8 -55.35 41.18 14.49
C LEU A 8 -54.10 40.54 15.11
N ALA A 9 -54.28 39.50 15.93
CA ALA A 9 -53.18 38.66 16.39
C ALA A 9 -52.83 37.64 15.30
N LEU A 10 -51.68 37.83 14.66
CA LEU A 10 -51.09 36.89 13.71
C LEU A 10 -50.44 35.74 14.52
N CYS A 11 -51.05 34.55 14.50
CA CYS A 11 -50.42 33.35 15.03
C CYS A 11 -49.27 32.91 14.11
N ALA A 12 -48.03 33.22 14.49
CA ALA A 12 -46.84 32.66 13.86
C ALA A 12 -46.67 31.21 14.34
N ALA A 13 -47.00 30.26 13.48
CA ALA A 13 -46.62 28.86 13.65
C ALA A 13 -45.09 28.75 13.47
N LEU A 14 -44.36 28.60 14.58
CA LEU A 14 -42.97 28.18 14.58
C LEU A 14 -42.91 26.72 14.13
N GLY A 15 -42.81 26.50 12.82
CA GLY A 15 -42.37 25.23 12.27
C GLY A 15 -40.92 25.02 12.65
N LEU A 16 -40.67 24.17 13.64
CA LEU A 16 -39.38 23.52 13.85
C LEU A 16 -39.13 22.65 12.61
N SER A 17 -38.38 23.19 11.64
CA SER A 17 -37.80 22.37 10.60
C SER A 17 -36.68 21.55 11.23
N ASP A 18 -36.93 20.26 11.42
CA ASP A 18 -35.89 19.26 11.57
C ASP A 18 -35.06 19.25 10.28
N ALA A 19 -34.08 20.14 10.20
CA ALA A 19 -32.99 20.02 9.24
C ALA A 19 -32.11 18.86 9.70
N ALA A 20 -32.58 17.63 9.47
CA ALA A 20 -31.74 16.47 9.35
C ALA A 20 -30.77 16.76 8.20
N GLY A 21 -29.62 17.35 8.53
CA GLY A 21 -28.53 17.53 7.60
C GLY A 21 -28.10 16.15 7.12
N ALA A 22 -28.56 15.77 5.93
CA ALA A 22 -27.99 14.66 5.19
C ALA A 22 -26.49 14.96 5.04
N SER A 23 -25.66 14.31 5.87
CA SER A 23 -24.22 14.37 5.75
C SER A 23 -23.89 13.91 4.33
N ALA A 24 -23.45 14.84 3.48
CA ALA A 24 -22.96 14.48 2.15
C ALA A 24 -21.86 13.43 2.36
N ALA A 25 -22.09 12.20 1.89
CA ALA A 25 -21.14 11.11 2.03
C ALA A 25 -19.77 11.59 1.53
N ALA A 26 -18.76 11.51 2.40
CA ALA A 26 -17.45 12.05 2.08
C ALA A 26 -16.90 11.34 0.83
N LYS A 27 -16.59 12.11 -0.21
CA LYS A 27 -16.15 11.54 -1.51
C LYS A 27 -14.89 10.69 -1.30
N PRO A 28 -14.74 9.52 -1.93
CA PRO A 28 -13.49 8.77 -1.86
C PRO A 28 -12.34 9.59 -2.43
N TYR A 29 -11.12 9.37 -1.94
CA TYR A 29 -9.89 10.00 -2.44
C TYR A 29 -8.78 8.98 -2.70
N ILE A 30 -9.07 7.70 -2.48
CA ILE A 30 -8.17 6.56 -2.68
C ILE A 30 -8.89 5.62 -3.64
N THR A 31 -8.17 5.16 -4.65
CA THR A 31 -8.61 4.04 -5.49
C THR A 31 -7.62 2.89 -5.31
N LEU A 32 -8.12 1.69 -5.04
CA LEU A 32 -7.34 0.47 -5.12
C LEU A 32 -7.86 -0.35 -6.30
N LEU A 33 -7.04 -0.50 -7.33
CA LEU A 33 -7.31 -1.33 -8.49
C LEU A 33 -6.52 -2.63 -8.32
N LYS A 34 -7.20 -3.76 -8.19
CA LYS A 34 -6.55 -5.09 -8.10
C LYS A 34 -6.90 -5.91 -9.33
N HIS A 35 -5.88 -6.39 -10.03
CA HIS A 35 -6.02 -7.34 -11.12
C HIS A 35 -5.57 -8.71 -10.60
N SER A 36 -6.49 -9.67 -10.53
CA SER A 36 -6.24 -11.04 -10.04
C SER A 36 -7.11 -12.11 -10.72
N ASP A 37 -8.13 -11.69 -11.47
CA ASP A 37 -9.00 -12.53 -12.28
C ASP A 37 -8.60 -12.44 -13.77
N PRO A 38 -8.79 -13.49 -14.59
CA PRO A 38 -8.47 -13.43 -16.02
C PRO A 38 -9.13 -12.25 -16.76
N THR A 39 -10.33 -11.84 -16.34
CA THR A 39 -11.04 -10.68 -16.90
C THR A 39 -10.38 -9.33 -16.58
N ASP A 40 -9.48 -9.27 -15.60
CA ASP A 40 -8.70 -8.08 -15.31
C ASP A 40 -7.53 -7.92 -16.30
N PHE A 41 -7.02 -9.01 -16.87
CA PHE A 41 -5.82 -9.03 -17.71
C PHE A 41 -6.12 -8.88 -19.22
N GLN A 42 -7.15 -8.11 -19.57
CA GLN A 42 -7.62 -7.90 -20.96
C GLN A 42 -6.79 -6.87 -21.76
N GLY A 43 -5.56 -6.61 -21.33
CA GLY A 43 -4.63 -5.69 -21.97
C GLY A 43 -3.88 -6.32 -23.15
N GLU A 44 -2.82 -5.64 -23.61
CA GLU A 44 -1.96 -6.16 -24.67
C GLU A 44 -0.88 -7.09 -24.11
N LEU A 45 -0.80 -8.32 -24.64
CA LEU A 45 0.21 -9.32 -24.29
C LEU A 45 1.20 -9.47 -25.45
N ARG A 46 2.50 -9.37 -25.14
CA ARG A 46 3.60 -9.66 -26.08
C ARG A 46 4.60 -10.60 -25.41
N GLY A 47 4.82 -11.79 -25.96
CA GLY A 47 5.72 -12.78 -25.36
C GLY A 47 5.27 -13.29 -23.98
N LEU A 48 4.02 -13.03 -23.59
CA LEU A 48 3.40 -13.52 -22.36
C LEU A 48 2.18 -14.37 -22.68
N ARG A 49 1.80 -15.22 -21.73
CA ARG A 49 0.55 -15.96 -21.74
C ARG A 49 -0.14 -15.83 -20.40
N LEU A 50 -1.46 -15.78 -20.44
CA LEU A 50 -2.32 -15.85 -19.27
C LEU A 50 -2.76 -17.30 -19.07
N LEU A 51 -2.64 -17.81 -17.85
CA LEU A 51 -3.20 -19.09 -17.43
C LEU A 51 -4.40 -18.84 -16.52
N GLU A 52 -5.44 -19.66 -16.68
CA GLU A 52 -6.70 -19.57 -15.94
C GLU A 52 -6.85 -20.79 -15.02
N ASP A 53 -6.02 -20.86 -13.97
CA ASP A 53 -5.90 -22.01 -13.06
C ASP A 53 -6.51 -21.73 -11.67
N GLY A 54 -7.82 -21.43 -11.64
CA GLY A 54 -8.50 -20.99 -10.41
C GLY A 54 -8.18 -19.54 -10.03
N GLY A 55 -7.74 -18.76 -11.02
CA GLY A 55 -7.38 -17.35 -10.97
C GLY A 55 -6.57 -16.98 -12.22
N ALA A 56 -6.07 -15.75 -12.28
CA ALA A 56 -5.14 -15.33 -13.35
C ALA A 56 -3.69 -15.57 -12.95
N THR A 57 -2.92 -16.20 -13.83
CA THR A 57 -1.45 -16.27 -13.72
C THR A 57 -0.77 -15.87 -15.03
N LEU A 58 -0.09 -14.72 -15.03
CA LEU A 58 0.76 -14.29 -16.14
C LEU A 58 2.14 -14.97 -16.09
N LYS A 59 2.56 -15.56 -17.20
CA LYS A 59 3.88 -16.17 -17.40
C LYS A 59 4.46 -15.79 -18.77
N LEU A 60 5.76 -16.01 -18.94
CA LEU A 60 6.39 -15.96 -20.27
C LEU A 60 5.75 -17.02 -21.19
N ALA A 61 5.54 -16.65 -22.45
CA ALA A 61 5.15 -17.58 -23.49
C ALA A 61 6.38 -18.38 -23.99
N ALA A 62 6.13 -19.49 -24.68
CA ALA A 62 7.20 -20.32 -25.24
C ALA A 62 7.91 -19.67 -26.45
N SER A 63 7.28 -18.65 -27.07
CA SER A 63 7.77 -17.94 -28.26
C SER A 63 7.37 -16.47 -28.20
N GLY A 64 7.92 -15.66 -29.11
CA GLY A 64 7.65 -14.22 -29.16
C GLY A 64 8.32 -13.41 -28.04
N LEU A 65 9.35 -13.98 -27.40
CA LEU A 65 10.13 -13.31 -26.37
C LEU A 65 11.11 -12.30 -27.00
N GLU A 66 11.14 -11.10 -26.44
CA GLU A 66 12.16 -10.11 -26.75
C GLU A 66 13.49 -10.54 -26.14
N GLN A 67 14.59 -10.38 -26.86
CA GLN A 67 15.94 -10.59 -26.34
C GLN A 67 16.61 -9.24 -26.08
N GLY A 68 17.34 -9.12 -24.99
CA GLY A 68 18.06 -7.91 -24.69
C GLY A 68 19.16 -8.09 -23.67
N GLU A 69 19.91 -7.01 -23.47
CA GLU A 69 20.95 -6.88 -22.46
C GLU A 69 20.83 -5.50 -21.80
N ASN A 70 20.96 -5.46 -20.47
CA ASN A 70 21.00 -4.21 -19.72
C ASN A 70 21.78 -4.44 -18.42
N ALA A 71 23.11 -4.38 -18.54
CA ALA A 71 24.01 -4.64 -17.42
C ALA A 71 23.79 -3.68 -16.25
N ALA A 72 23.41 -2.43 -16.52
CA ALA A 72 23.18 -1.43 -15.50
C ALA A 72 21.97 -1.77 -14.61
N LEU A 73 20.88 -2.24 -15.21
CA LEU A 73 19.62 -2.47 -14.49
C LEU A 73 19.45 -3.93 -14.03
N TYR A 74 19.82 -4.90 -14.87
CA TYR A 74 19.55 -6.33 -14.63
C TYR A 74 20.81 -7.16 -14.35
N GLY A 75 21.98 -6.51 -14.32
CA GLY A 75 23.28 -7.20 -14.26
C GLY A 75 23.67 -7.81 -15.61
N PRO A 76 24.88 -8.38 -15.70
CA PRO A 76 25.43 -8.86 -16.96
C PRO A 76 24.67 -10.05 -17.52
N GLY A 77 24.76 -10.20 -18.84
CA GLY A 77 24.19 -11.33 -19.59
C GLY A 77 22.87 -11.01 -20.29
N ARG A 78 22.56 -11.83 -21.28
CA ARG A 78 21.32 -11.76 -22.05
C ARG A 78 20.12 -12.17 -21.22
N PHE A 79 18.99 -11.52 -21.46
CA PHE A 79 17.68 -11.92 -20.97
C PHE A 79 16.70 -12.15 -22.12
N PHE A 80 15.64 -12.86 -21.79
CA PHE A 80 14.42 -12.98 -22.58
C PHE A 80 13.27 -12.32 -21.82
N ALA A 81 12.42 -11.59 -22.51
CA ALA A 81 11.36 -10.81 -21.88
C ALA A 81 10.01 -10.93 -22.61
N GLY A 82 8.95 -10.78 -21.83
CA GLY A 82 7.60 -10.55 -22.32
C GLY A 82 6.97 -9.39 -21.57
N THR A 83 6.01 -8.73 -22.21
CA THR A 83 5.35 -7.54 -21.68
C THR A 83 3.83 -7.71 -21.68
N PHE A 84 3.20 -7.27 -20.60
CA PHE A 84 1.77 -7.02 -20.51
C PHE A 84 1.56 -5.52 -20.31
N GLU A 85 0.72 -4.91 -21.13
CA GLU A 85 0.26 -3.53 -20.92
C GLU A 85 -1.25 -3.55 -20.62
N SER A 86 -1.65 -3.09 -19.44
CA SER A 86 -3.06 -3.11 -19.03
C SER A 86 -3.92 -2.22 -19.94
N LYS A 87 -5.25 -2.43 -19.96
CA LYS A 87 -6.13 -1.34 -20.39
C LYS A 87 -5.94 -0.12 -19.47
N PRO A 88 -6.24 1.11 -19.92
CA PRO A 88 -6.40 2.25 -19.03
C PRO A 88 -7.41 1.93 -17.92
N LEU A 89 -7.02 2.18 -16.67
CA LEU A 89 -7.82 1.92 -15.48
C LEU A 89 -8.32 3.25 -14.91
N GLU A 90 -9.64 3.37 -14.73
CA GLU A 90 -10.27 4.57 -14.17
C GLU A 90 -10.07 4.64 -12.67
N ALA A 91 -9.62 5.78 -12.17
CA ALA A 91 -9.61 6.08 -10.74
C ALA A 91 -11.00 6.57 -10.28
N LYS A 92 -11.41 6.20 -9.07
CA LYS A 92 -12.67 6.67 -8.45
C LYS A 92 -12.63 8.16 -8.09
N ALA A 93 -11.45 8.75 -8.05
CA ALA A 93 -11.20 10.16 -7.77
C ALA A 93 -9.95 10.64 -8.52
N GLY A 94 -9.85 11.95 -8.71
CA GLY A 94 -8.62 12.57 -9.19
C GLY A 94 -7.46 12.24 -8.24
N PHE A 95 -6.29 11.93 -8.79
CA PHE A 95 -5.12 11.54 -8.02
C PHE A 95 -3.86 12.27 -8.51
N ASP A 96 -2.86 12.33 -7.64
CA ASP A 96 -1.51 12.80 -7.94
C ASP A 96 -0.44 11.87 -7.35
N THR A 97 -0.84 10.81 -6.65
CA THR A 97 0.08 9.79 -6.16
C THR A 97 -0.37 8.41 -6.60
N ALA A 98 0.59 7.53 -6.89
CA ALA A 98 0.31 6.13 -7.19
C ALA A 98 1.42 5.19 -6.69
N ILE A 99 1.02 4.04 -6.18
CA ILE A 99 1.92 2.97 -5.73
C ILE A 99 1.47 1.67 -6.40
N ALA A 100 2.42 0.98 -7.03
CA ALA A 100 2.18 -0.35 -7.60
C ALA A 100 2.72 -1.43 -6.65
N SER A 101 1.97 -2.52 -6.49
CA SER A 101 2.41 -3.72 -5.78
C SER A 101 1.96 -4.97 -6.54
N TRP A 102 2.58 -6.11 -6.26
CA TRP A 102 2.37 -7.33 -7.03
C TRP A 102 2.55 -8.57 -6.16
N ASN A 103 1.91 -9.68 -6.55
CA ASN A 103 2.16 -11.00 -5.98
C ASN A 103 2.76 -11.90 -7.06
N ALA A 104 3.97 -12.38 -6.82
CA ALA A 104 4.74 -13.06 -7.85
C ALA A 104 5.66 -14.16 -7.29
N VAL A 105 5.91 -15.16 -8.11
CA VAL A 105 6.95 -16.18 -7.90
C VAL A 105 8.04 -15.96 -8.95
N THR A 106 9.28 -15.80 -8.50
CA THR A 106 10.45 -15.58 -9.36
C THR A 106 11.51 -16.64 -9.05
N PRO A 107 11.52 -17.78 -9.76
CA PRO A 107 12.61 -18.74 -9.68
C PRO A 107 13.97 -18.09 -9.97
N PRO A 108 15.10 -18.72 -9.57
CA PRO A 108 16.44 -18.23 -9.87
C PRO A 108 16.61 -17.86 -11.35
N GLY A 109 17.25 -16.71 -11.63
CA GLY A 109 17.44 -16.21 -12.99
C GLY A 109 16.21 -15.53 -13.61
N THR A 110 15.14 -15.31 -12.84
CA THR A 110 13.95 -14.57 -13.28
C THR A 110 13.66 -13.35 -12.41
N TRP A 111 13.02 -12.35 -13.00
CA TRP A 111 12.60 -11.12 -12.34
C TRP A 111 11.44 -10.47 -13.09
N LEU A 112 10.89 -9.40 -12.53
CA LEU A 112 9.91 -8.55 -13.18
C LEU A 112 10.30 -7.07 -13.08
N GLN A 113 9.67 -6.26 -13.90
CA GLN A 113 9.66 -4.80 -13.79
C GLN A 113 8.24 -4.30 -13.94
N ILE A 114 7.85 -3.33 -13.12
CA ILE A 114 6.53 -2.68 -13.23
C ILE A 114 6.70 -1.19 -13.53
N GLU A 115 5.94 -0.71 -14.50
CA GLU A 115 5.93 0.68 -14.93
C GLU A 115 4.50 1.24 -14.82
N LEU A 116 4.38 2.52 -14.47
CA LEU A 116 3.09 3.24 -14.45
C LEU A 116 3.15 4.47 -15.35
N ARG A 117 2.03 4.79 -16.00
CA ARG A 117 1.75 6.11 -16.55
C ARG A 117 0.36 6.58 -16.14
N ALA A 118 0.15 7.88 -16.14
CA ALA A 118 -1.12 8.48 -15.74
C ALA A 118 -1.68 9.37 -16.85
N TYR A 119 -3.01 9.38 -16.97
CA TYR A 119 -3.74 10.23 -17.90
C TYR A 119 -4.23 11.48 -17.20
N ARG A 120 -3.97 12.62 -17.83
CA ARG A 120 -4.41 13.94 -17.39
C ARG A 120 -5.40 14.50 -18.40
N PRO A 121 -6.67 14.74 -18.02
CA PRO A 121 -7.69 15.23 -18.94
C PRO A 121 -7.58 16.74 -19.23
N ASP A 122 -6.97 17.52 -18.34
CA ASP A 122 -6.74 18.94 -18.57
C ASP A 122 -5.69 19.18 -19.68
N GLY A 123 -5.62 20.41 -20.21
CA GLY A 123 -4.55 20.79 -21.14
C GLY A 123 -4.53 20.02 -22.47
N GLY A 124 -5.67 19.55 -22.95
CA GLY A 124 -5.80 18.83 -24.23
C GLY A 124 -5.78 17.30 -24.13
N GLY A 125 -5.70 16.74 -22.92
CA GLY A 125 -5.82 15.30 -22.71
C GLY A 125 -4.57 14.53 -23.13
N ARG A 126 -3.73 14.13 -22.17
CA ARG A 126 -2.49 13.41 -22.49
C ARG A 126 -2.08 12.42 -21.42
N TRP A 127 -1.29 11.45 -21.84
CA TRP A 127 -0.58 10.54 -20.96
C TRP A 127 0.79 11.11 -20.58
N THR A 128 1.23 10.84 -19.36
CA THR A 128 2.65 10.95 -19.01
C THR A 128 3.45 9.89 -19.76
N ARG A 129 4.79 10.00 -19.72
CA ARG A 129 5.62 8.83 -20.00
C ARG A 129 5.39 7.73 -18.96
N TYR A 130 5.88 6.54 -19.26
CA TYR A 130 6.00 5.48 -18.25
C TYR A 130 7.15 5.79 -17.28
N TYR A 131 6.88 5.58 -16.00
CA TYR A 131 7.85 5.59 -14.91
C TYR A 131 8.04 4.16 -14.41
N ASN A 132 9.27 3.76 -14.13
CA ASN A 132 9.64 2.47 -13.57
C ASN A 132 9.52 2.49 -12.05
N LEU A 133 8.64 1.67 -11.49
CA LEU A 133 8.34 1.60 -10.06
C LEU A 133 9.15 0.50 -9.35
N GLY A 134 9.99 -0.21 -10.09
CA GLY A 134 10.96 -1.14 -9.53
C GLY A 134 11.20 -2.37 -10.40
N VAL A 135 12.39 -2.94 -10.21
CA VAL A 135 12.78 -4.27 -10.68
C VAL A 135 12.76 -5.20 -9.47
N TRP A 136 12.10 -6.34 -9.59
CA TRP A 136 11.89 -7.21 -8.44
C TRP A 136 12.10 -8.69 -8.75
N THR A 137 12.71 -9.35 -7.77
CA THR A 137 12.80 -10.80 -7.65
C THR A 137 12.86 -11.15 -6.16
N SER A 138 12.35 -12.32 -5.81
CA SER A 138 12.51 -12.94 -4.49
C SER A 138 13.95 -13.40 -4.23
N GLN A 139 14.79 -13.45 -5.27
CA GLN A 139 16.24 -13.67 -5.16
C GLN A 139 16.96 -12.38 -4.74
N GLN A 140 18.28 -12.42 -4.52
CA GLN A 140 19.01 -11.21 -4.09
C GLN A 140 19.10 -10.13 -5.17
N ALA A 141 19.23 -10.51 -6.44
CA ALA A 141 19.47 -9.60 -7.56
C ALA A 141 18.70 -10.06 -8.80
N PRO A 142 18.23 -9.14 -9.67
CA PRO A 142 18.51 -7.70 -9.67
C PRO A 142 17.44 -6.83 -8.96
N ARG A 143 16.98 -7.21 -7.76
CA ARG A 143 15.94 -6.46 -7.03
C ARG A 143 16.42 -5.04 -6.65
N ARG A 144 15.75 -4.01 -7.17
CA ARG A 144 16.08 -2.59 -6.92
C ARG A 144 15.02 -1.60 -7.41
N SER A 145 14.91 -0.44 -6.75
CA SER A 145 14.25 0.74 -7.31
C SER A 145 15.11 1.42 -8.39
N VAL A 146 14.52 2.39 -9.10
CA VAL A 146 15.18 3.11 -10.20
C VAL A 146 15.17 4.61 -9.93
N ASP A 147 16.36 5.19 -9.78
CA ASP A 147 16.58 6.61 -9.51
C ASP A 147 16.51 7.49 -10.76
N GLY A 148 16.57 8.81 -10.55
CA GLY A 148 16.74 9.80 -11.62
C GLY A 148 15.49 10.07 -12.45
N GLN A 149 14.36 9.50 -12.05
CA GLN A 149 13.09 9.67 -12.76
C GLN A 149 12.39 10.95 -12.29
N LYS A 150 12.63 12.06 -13.00
CA LYS A 150 11.94 13.34 -12.79
C LYS A 150 11.80 14.10 -14.10
N ASP A 151 10.64 14.71 -14.32
CA ASP A 151 10.33 15.52 -15.50
C ASP A 151 9.25 16.58 -15.18
N ALA A 152 8.59 17.12 -16.22
CA ALA A 152 7.54 18.11 -16.11
C ALA A 152 6.23 17.54 -15.51
N ASP A 153 6.00 16.24 -15.63
CA ASP A 153 4.77 15.55 -15.22
C ASP A 153 4.87 14.97 -13.82
N GLY A 154 6.06 14.53 -13.41
CA GLY A 154 6.21 13.88 -12.12
C GLY A 154 7.61 13.41 -11.80
N SER A 155 7.70 12.62 -10.74
CA SER A 155 8.91 11.92 -10.31
C SER A 155 8.58 10.64 -9.57
N VAL A 156 9.51 9.68 -9.53
CA VAL A 156 9.41 8.50 -8.67
C VAL A 156 10.22 8.71 -7.41
N SER A 157 9.58 8.53 -6.25
CA SER A 157 10.23 8.53 -4.94
C SER A 157 10.31 7.09 -4.43
N THR A 158 11.40 6.39 -4.78
CA THR A 158 11.62 4.94 -4.52
C THR A 158 10.55 4.02 -5.12
N ASP A 159 9.37 3.98 -4.52
CA ASP A 159 8.23 3.12 -4.89
C ASP A 159 6.92 3.89 -5.16
N THR A 160 6.94 5.21 -4.98
CA THR A 160 5.77 6.07 -5.13
C THR A 160 5.92 7.00 -6.32
N LEU A 161 5.00 6.94 -7.28
CA LEU A 161 4.88 7.92 -8.35
C LEU A 161 4.22 9.18 -7.81
N LEU A 162 4.92 10.31 -7.89
CA LEU A 162 4.46 11.64 -7.49
C LEU A 162 4.24 12.49 -8.75
N LEU A 163 2.99 12.82 -9.04
CA LEU A 163 2.58 13.60 -10.20
C LEU A 163 2.44 15.08 -9.83
N LYS A 164 2.72 15.96 -10.78
CA LYS A 164 2.68 17.41 -10.58
C LYS A 164 1.32 17.99 -10.93
N GLY A 165 1.04 19.18 -10.43
CA GLY A 165 -0.10 19.99 -10.89
C GLY A 165 -1.45 19.57 -10.31
N LYS A 166 -1.49 19.17 -9.04
CA LYS A 166 -2.69 18.82 -8.27
C LYS A 166 -3.31 17.45 -8.64
N PRO A 167 -4.25 16.92 -7.84
CA PRO A 167 -4.90 15.62 -8.03
C PRO A 167 -5.90 15.60 -9.21
N VAL A 168 -5.40 15.84 -10.43
CA VAL A 168 -6.24 15.95 -11.64
C VAL A 168 -6.18 14.71 -12.53
N TYR A 169 -5.28 13.76 -12.26
CA TYR A 169 -5.14 12.57 -13.08
C TYR A 169 -6.32 11.65 -12.81
N THR A 170 -6.88 11.07 -13.88
CA THR A 170 -8.13 10.29 -13.79
C THR A 170 -7.96 8.84 -14.15
N ARG A 171 -6.92 8.49 -14.92
CA ARG A 171 -6.61 7.10 -15.29
C ARG A 171 -5.17 6.76 -15.00
N VAL A 172 -4.94 5.51 -14.66
CA VAL A 172 -3.60 4.92 -14.57
C VAL A 172 -3.52 3.74 -15.54
N GLN A 173 -2.35 3.49 -16.10
CA GLN A 173 -2.08 2.30 -16.88
C GLN A 173 -0.75 1.73 -16.42
N TYR A 174 -0.73 0.42 -16.20
CA TYR A 174 0.51 -0.25 -15.82
C TYR A 174 1.04 -1.09 -16.98
N ARG A 175 2.36 -1.22 -17.00
CA ARG A 175 3.07 -2.15 -17.86
C ARG A 175 3.91 -3.07 -17.00
N LEU A 176 3.67 -4.36 -17.12
CA LEU A 176 4.40 -5.41 -16.42
C LEU A 176 5.30 -6.12 -17.42
N LYS A 177 6.60 -6.15 -17.13
CA LYS A 177 7.60 -6.89 -17.91
C LYS A 177 8.09 -8.07 -17.08
N LEU A 178 8.11 -9.25 -17.67
CA LEU A 178 8.65 -10.46 -17.07
C LEU A 178 9.94 -10.83 -17.79
N PHE A 179 10.94 -11.31 -17.04
CA PHE A 179 12.26 -11.61 -17.57
C PHE A 179 12.77 -12.96 -17.10
N THR A 180 13.59 -13.59 -17.93
CA THR A 180 14.36 -14.79 -17.59
C THR A 180 15.72 -14.80 -18.29
N ARG A 181 16.72 -15.44 -17.65
CA ARG A 181 17.98 -15.82 -18.31
C ARG A 181 17.89 -17.15 -19.06
N ASP A 182 16.94 -18.00 -18.70
CA ASP A 182 16.68 -19.30 -19.34
C ASP A 182 15.21 -19.35 -19.80
N PRO A 183 14.93 -19.40 -21.12
CA PRO A 183 13.57 -19.49 -21.66
C PRO A 183 12.73 -20.67 -21.13
N LYS A 184 13.37 -21.69 -20.52
CA LYS A 184 12.68 -22.82 -19.88
C LYS A 184 12.14 -22.50 -18.49
N VAL A 185 12.60 -21.40 -17.88
CA VAL A 185 12.22 -20.96 -16.55
C VAL A 185 11.43 -19.66 -16.67
N THR A 186 10.27 -19.59 -16.02
CA THR A 186 9.39 -18.42 -16.13
C THR A 186 9.01 -17.87 -14.76
N PRO A 187 9.10 -16.54 -14.55
CA PRO A 187 8.43 -15.93 -13.41
C PRO A 187 6.91 -15.98 -13.61
N ALA A 188 6.16 -15.97 -12.51
CA ALA A 188 4.71 -16.02 -12.52
C ALA A 188 4.15 -14.86 -11.69
N VAL A 189 3.18 -14.12 -12.25
CA VAL A 189 2.50 -13.03 -11.55
C VAL A 189 1.01 -13.34 -11.49
N ARG A 190 0.45 -13.34 -10.27
CA ARG A 190 -0.97 -13.66 -10.05
C ARG A 190 -1.82 -12.49 -9.58
N LEU A 191 -1.16 -11.40 -9.17
CA LEU A 191 -1.85 -10.18 -8.77
C LEU A 191 -0.98 -8.97 -9.09
N VAL A 192 -1.62 -7.94 -9.64
CA VAL A 192 -1.08 -6.57 -9.70
C VAL A 192 -2.09 -5.64 -9.03
N ALA A 193 -1.63 -4.84 -8.07
CA ALA A 193 -2.43 -3.81 -7.43
C ALA A 193 -1.82 -2.43 -7.71
N VAL A 194 -2.68 -1.48 -8.07
CA VAL A 194 -2.31 -0.05 -8.18
C VAL A 194 -3.21 0.73 -7.23
N MET A 195 -2.59 1.33 -6.21
CA MET A 195 -3.25 2.30 -5.34
C MET A 195 -2.98 3.69 -5.89
N THR A 196 -4.03 4.49 -6.08
CA THR A 196 -3.91 5.92 -6.39
C THR A 196 -4.58 6.74 -5.30
N SER A 197 -4.05 7.94 -5.03
CA SER A 197 -4.71 8.86 -4.12
C SER A 197 -4.41 10.34 -4.36
N ASP A 198 -5.30 11.16 -3.81
CA ASP A 198 -5.20 12.61 -3.71
C ASP A 198 -4.40 13.00 -2.45
N SER A 199 -3.19 13.52 -2.69
CA SER A 199 -2.26 13.92 -1.64
C SER A 199 -2.73 15.08 -0.76
N GLU A 200 -3.63 15.94 -1.28
CA GLU A 200 -4.19 17.07 -0.53
C GLU A 200 -5.22 16.60 0.51
N ARG A 201 -5.83 15.43 0.30
CA ARG A 201 -6.86 14.86 1.17
C ARG A 201 -6.34 13.82 2.16
N GLU A 202 -5.26 13.13 1.81
CA GLU A 202 -4.57 12.13 2.64
C GLU A 202 -4.40 12.55 4.09
N LYS A 203 -3.90 13.78 4.33
CA LYS A 203 -3.59 14.28 5.69
C LYS A 203 -4.82 14.44 6.58
N ARG A 204 -6.01 14.58 6.00
CA ARG A 204 -7.27 14.78 6.72
C ARG A 204 -8.02 13.47 6.98
N GLY A 205 -7.77 12.44 6.18
CA GLY A 205 -8.58 11.24 6.20
C GLY A 205 -10.05 11.51 5.81
N LEU A 206 -10.92 10.55 6.14
CA LEU A 206 -12.37 10.74 6.08
C LEU A 206 -12.96 10.68 7.49
N PRO A 207 -14.01 11.47 7.79
CA PRO A 207 -14.78 11.27 9.01
C PRO A 207 -15.30 9.83 9.05
N ALA A 208 -15.06 9.14 10.16
CA ALA A 208 -15.52 7.77 10.36
C ALA A 208 -15.93 7.55 11.81
N THR A 209 -16.98 6.76 12.01
CA THR A 209 -17.38 6.29 13.33
C THR A 209 -16.53 5.07 13.69
N PRO A 210 -15.83 5.06 14.84
CA PRO A 210 -15.10 3.89 15.28
C PRO A 210 -16.02 2.68 15.45
N ASP A 211 -15.58 1.52 14.98
CA ASP A 211 -16.18 0.23 15.28
C ASP A 211 -15.75 -0.21 16.68
N ARG A 212 -16.59 0.13 17.66
CA ARG A 212 -16.32 -0.18 19.07
C ARG A 212 -16.41 -1.68 19.40
N SER A 213 -16.95 -2.51 18.49
CA SER A 213 -17.08 -3.95 18.73
C SER A 213 -15.74 -4.67 18.85
N VAL A 214 -14.65 -4.08 18.32
CA VAL A 214 -13.29 -4.63 18.42
C VAL A 214 -12.43 -3.99 19.51
N TRP A 215 -12.98 -3.10 20.34
CA TRP A 215 -12.23 -2.54 21.46
C TRP A 215 -12.01 -3.61 22.53
N GLY A 216 -10.78 -3.73 23.03
CA GLY A 216 -10.34 -4.84 23.88
C GLY A 216 -9.91 -6.08 23.11
N ARG A 217 -10.03 -6.09 21.77
CA ARG A 217 -9.53 -7.20 20.94
C ARG A 217 -8.08 -6.95 20.55
N VAL A 218 -7.24 -7.95 20.82
CA VAL A 218 -5.81 -7.94 20.48
C VAL A 218 -5.44 -9.27 19.85
N LEU A 219 -4.95 -9.23 18.61
CA LEU A 219 -4.47 -10.38 17.86
C LEU A 219 -3.14 -10.86 18.45
N ASN A 220 -2.95 -12.19 18.47
CA ASN A 220 -1.75 -12.82 18.99
C ASN A 220 -0.61 -12.84 17.94
N VAL A 221 -0.23 -11.67 17.44
CA VAL A 221 0.90 -11.53 16.52
C VAL A 221 2.22 -11.68 17.30
N PRO A 222 3.09 -12.65 16.96
CA PRO A 222 4.37 -12.85 17.64
C PRO A 222 5.23 -11.58 17.59
N PRO A 223 5.73 -11.08 18.73
CA PRO A 223 6.58 -9.89 18.75
C PRO A 223 7.99 -10.19 18.25
N ARG A 224 8.57 -9.26 17.50
CA ARG A 224 9.97 -9.29 17.05
C ARG A 224 10.56 -7.89 17.10
N SER A 225 11.70 -7.77 17.79
CA SER A 225 12.48 -6.54 17.85
C SER A 225 13.56 -6.55 16.76
N GLN A 226 13.72 -5.42 16.08
CA GLN A 226 14.86 -5.20 15.20
C GLN A 226 16.12 -4.80 16.00
N MET A 227 15.96 -4.28 17.22
CA MET A 227 17.05 -3.76 18.07
C MET A 227 17.97 -4.84 18.63
N VAL A 228 17.54 -6.10 18.62
CA VAL A 228 18.38 -7.22 19.07
C VAL A 228 19.48 -7.58 18.06
N PHE A 229 19.44 -7.02 16.85
CA PHE A 229 20.42 -7.26 15.80
C PHE A 229 21.40 -6.08 15.70
N LYS A 230 22.70 -6.38 15.86
CA LYS A 230 23.81 -5.41 15.91
C LYS A 230 23.85 -4.43 14.73
N ASP A 231 23.34 -4.84 13.56
CA ASP A 231 23.32 -4.04 12.33
C ASP A 231 21.89 -3.81 11.78
N GLY A 232 20.86 -4.24 12.51
CA GLY A 232 19.46 -4.15 12.09
C GLY A 232 18.62 -3.08 12.79
N GLY A 233 19.14 -2.56 13.90
CA GLY A 233 18.39 -1.80 14.90
C GLY A 233 17.59 -0.60 14.38
N GLU A 234 18.07 0.17 13.40
CA GLU A 234 17.39 1.44 13.07
C GLU A 234 16.67 1.45 11.72
N VAL A 235 16.93 0.47 10.84
CA VAL A 235 16.47 0.52 9.43
C VAL A 235 15.67 -0.69 8.97
N TRP A 236 15.41 -1.68 9.84
CA TRP A 236 14.69 -2.92 9.51
C TRP A 236 13.23 -2.96 9.99
N CYS A 237 12.60 -1.82 10.25
CA CYS A 237 11.22 -1.77 10.76
C CYS A 237 10.21 -2.46 9.82
N SER A 238 10.36 -2.26 8.50
CA SER A 238 9.51 -2.87 7.48
C SER A 238 9.66 -4.41 7.40
N PRO A 239 10.87 -4.99 7.22
CA PRO A 239 11.04 -6.44 7.19
C PRO A 239 10.73 -7.10 8.53
N THR A 240 10.99 -6.43 9.67
CA THR A 240 10.63 -6.95 10.99
C THR A 240 9.11 -7.02 11.15
N SER A 241 8.39 -5.96 10.75
CA SER A 241 6.92 -5.96 10.75
C SER A 241 6.33 -7.02 9.83
N THR A 242 6.90 -7.18 8.63
CA THR A 242 6.50 -8.23 7.68
C THR A 242 6.74 -9.63 8.25
N SER A 243 7.89 -9.84 8.87
CA SER A 243 8.28 -11.08 9.55
C SER A 243 7.30 -11.44 10.69
N MET A 244 6.85 -10.46 11.50
CA MET A 244 5.83 -10.68 12.53
C MET A 244 4.48 -11.13 11.95
N VAL A 245 4.02 -10.49 10.86
CA VAL A 245 2.75 -10.85 10.22
C VAL A 245 2.84 -12.20 9.50
N LEU A 246 3.97 -12.54 8.90
CA LEU A 246 4.23 -13.88 8.36
C LEU A 246 4.12 -14.95 9.46
N ALA A 247 4.73 -14.72 10.62
CA ALA A 247 4.67 -15.65 11.76
C ALA A 247 3.23 -15.80 12.29
N TYR A 248 2.46 -14.71 12.35
CA TYR A 248 1.04 -14.78 12.71
C TYR A 248 0.23 -15.69 11.79
N TRP A 249 0.60 -15.78 10.51
CA TRP A 249 0.00 -16.69 9.53
C TRP A 249 0.69 -18.06 9.43
N GLY A 250 1.56 -18.40 10.38
CA GLY A 250 2.22 -19.72 10.45
C GLY A 250 3.50 -19.85 9.63
N HIS A 251 4.05 -18.74 9.12
CA HIS A 251 5.31 -18.72 8.37
C HIS A 251 6.45 -18.15 9.21
N GLU A 252 7.22 -19.04 9.83
CA GLU A 252 8.36 -18.68 10.67
C GLU A 252 9.56 -18.21 9.85
N VAL A 253 9.74 -16.89 9.76
CA VAL A 253 10.88 -16.28 9.06
C VAL A 253 11.70 -15.34 9.94
N PRO A 254 12.99 -15.62 10.20
CA PRO A 254 13.86 -14.72 10.97
C PRO A 254 13.97 -13.31 10.38
N VAL A 255 14.11 -12.31 11.24
CA VAL A 255 14.25 -10.89 10.83
C VAL A 255 15.41 -10.66 9.86
N PRO A 256 16.63 -11.20 10.06
CA PRO A 256 17.72 -11.02 9.10
C PRO A 256 17.43 -11.61 7.72
N GLN A 257 16.69 -12.72 7.65
CA GLN A 257 16.26 -13.30 6.38
C GLN A 257 15.26 -12.39 5.68
N ALA A 258 14.28 -11.84 6.41
CA ALA A 258 13.34 -10.86 5.86
C ALA A 258 14.07 -9.60 5.36
N ALA A 259 15.03 -9.08 6.12
CA ALA A 259 15.84 -7.93 5.72
C ALA A 259 16.66 -8.22 4.46
N ALA A 260 17.33 -9.37 4.37
CA ALA A 260 18.06 -9.76 3.16
C ALA A 260 17.13 -9.92 1.94
N ALA A 261 15.91 -10.42 2.14
CA ALA A 261 14.96 -10.70 1.09
C ALA A 261 14.13 -9.49 0.62
N THR A 262 14.15 -8.37 1.35
CA THR A 262 13.45 -7.14 0.95
C THR A 262 14.38 -5.96 0.71
N PHE A 263 15.69 -6.16 0.84
CA PHE A 263 16.69 -5.12 0.58
C PHE A 263 16.61 -4.62 -0.86
N ASP A 264 16.50 -3.31 -1.02
CA ASP A 264 16.53 -2.60 -2.28
C ASP A 264 17.93 -2.04 -2.52
N ALA A 265 18.61 -2.54 -3.57
CA ALA A 265 19.99 -2.19 -3.85
C ALA A 265 20.21 -0.72 -4.26
N THR A 266 19.20 -0.04 -4.80
CA THR A 266 19.31 1.37 -5.19
C THR A 266 19.02 2.26 -3.98
N TYR A 267 17.93 1.99 -3.25
CA TYR A 267 17.57 2.70 -2.02
C TYR A 267 18.57 2.46 -0.88
N LYS A 268 19.32 1.34 -0.92
CA LYS A 268 20.26 0.89 0.13
C LYS A 268 19.59 0.64 1.48
N GLY A 269 18.39 0.05 1.44
CA GLY A 269 17.63 -0.25 2.64
C GLY A 269 16.38 -1.07 2.35
N ASN A 270 15.52 -1.20 3.37
CA ASN A 270 14.33 -2.05 3.32
C ASN A 270 13.01 -1.26 3.28
N GLY A 271 13.11 0.05 3.02
CA GLY A 271 11.99 0.99 3.03
C GLY A 271 11.09 0.90 1.81
N ASN A 272 11.44 0.12 0.78
CA ASN A 272 10.62 -0.09 -0.40
C ASN A 272 9.37 -0.92 -0.05
N TRP A 273 8.21 -0.29 0.03
CA TRP A 273 7.00 -0.93 0.55
C TRP A 273 6.52 -2.11 -0.31
N PRO A 274 6.39 -1.96 -1.65
CA PRO A 274 6.00 -3.07 -2.52
C PRO A 274 6.92 -4.28 -2.44
N PHE A 275 8.23 -4.10 -2.19
CA PHE A 275 9.17 -5.21 -2.11
C PHE A 275 8.88 -6.12 -0.90
N ASN A 276 8.47 -5.55 0.22
CA ASN A 276 8.07 -6.29 1.41
C ASN A 276 6.78 -7.08 1.16
N THR A 277 5.77 -6.45 0.55
CA THR A 277 4.51 -7.15 0.22
C THR A 277 4.71 -8.23 -0.85
N ALA A 278 5.52 -7.96 -1.88
CA ALA A 278 5.80 -8.93 -2.93
C ALA A 278 6.55 -10.14 -2.37
N TRP A 279 7.51 -9.93 -1.47
CA TRP A 279 8.21 -11.04 -0.81
C TRP A 279 7.28 -11.83 0.13
N ALA A 280 6.44 -11.16 0.94
CA ALA A 280 5.43 -11.84 1.76
C ALA A 280 4.49 -12.71 0.92
N SER A 281 4.17 -12.29 -0.32
CA SER A 281 3.30 -13.07 -1.21
C SER A 281 3.88 -14.41 -1.65
N THR A 282 5.20 -14.59 -1.56
CA THR A 282 5.89 -15.84 -1.94
C THR A 282 5.56 -17.00 -1.00
N PHE A 283 5.01 -16.71 0.17
CA PHE A 283 4.52 -17.69 1.15
C PHE A 283 3.07 -18.14 0.88
N GLY A 284 2.50 -17.79 -0.27
CA GLY A 284 1.12 -18.16 -0.64
C GLY A 284 0.04 -17.19 -0.13
N LEU A 285 0.44 -16.11 0.53
CA LEU A 285 -0.44 -15.05 1.05
C LEU A 285 -0.77 -14.00 -0.01
N GLU A 286 -1.93 -13.37 0.05
CA GLU A 286 -2.19 -12.12 -0.68
C GLU A 286 -1.56 -10.96 0.08
N ALA A 287 -0.74 -10.18 -0.61
CA ALA A 287 -0.07 -9.03 -0.03
C ALA A 287 -0.03 -7.85 -0.99
N TYR A 288 -0.34 -6.65 -0.51
CA TYR A 288 -0.29 -5.42 -1.30
C TYR A 288 -0.22 -4.17 -0.43
N VAL A 289 0.23 -3.07 -1.05
CA VAL A 289 0.25 -1.74 -0.43
C VAL A 289 -1.05 -1.02 -0.77
N THR A 290 -1.66 -0.38 0.23
CA THR A 290 -2.78 0.53 0.00
C THR A 290 -2.76 1.67 1.01
N ARG A 291 -3.76 2.55 0.95
CA ARG A 291 -3.98 3.60 1.94
C ARG A 291 -5.34 3.42 2.59
N LEU A 292 -5.40 3.64 3.89
CA LEU A 292 -6.65 3.68 4.65
C LEU A 292 -6.96 5.11 5.10
N THR A 293 -8.24 5.41 5.38
CA THR A 293 -8.70 6.79 5.59
C THR A 293 -8.88 7.16 7.06
N SER A 294 -8.93 6.15 7.94
CA SER A 294 -9.11 6.28 9.37
C SER A 294 -8.77 4.97 10.09
N LEU A 295 -8.65 5.00 11.41
CA LEU A 295 -8.54 3.81 12.23
C LEU A 295 -9.82 2.98 12.23
N ALA A 296 -10.98 3.54 11.87
CA ALA A 296 -12.19 2.74 11.66
C ALA A 296 -12.02 1.74 10.51
N ASP A 297 -11.22 2.06 9.50
CA ASP A 297 -10.84 1.08 8.48
C ASP A 297 -9.94 -0.02 9.04
N VAL A 298 -8.99 0.33 9.92
CA VAL A 298 -8.10 -0.62 10.59
C VAL A 298 -8.89 -1.55 11.52
N GLU A 299 -9.87 -1.03 12.24
CA GLU A 299 -10.78 -1.79 13.09
C GLU A 299 -11.51 -2.89 12.32
N ARG A 300 -11.93 -2.65 11.07
CA ARG A 300 -12.55 -3.67 10.21
C ARG A 300 -11.59 -4.82 9.87
N TYR A 301 -10.30 -4.52 9.65
CA TYR A 301 -9.30 -5.56 9.44
C TYR A 301 -9.04 -6.36 10.72
N ILE A 302 -8.95 -5.69 11.88
CA ILE A 302 -8.83 -6.36 13.18
C ILE A 302 -10.06 -7.23 13.49
N ALA A 303 -11.27 -6.77 13.13
CA ALA A 303 -12.50 -7.56 13.24
C ALA A 303 -12.40 -8.86 12.45
N ALA A 304 -11.84 -8.78 11.23
CA ALA A 304 -11.56 -9.90 10.36
C ALA A 304 -10.32 -10.73 10.77
N GLY A 305 -9.64 -10.40 11.86
CA GLY A 305 -8.44 -11.12 12.31
C GLY A 305 -7.19 -10.84 11.48
N VAL A 306 -7.15 -9.73 10.74
CA VAL A 306 -6.02 -9.32 9.90
C VAL A 306 -5.24 -8.20 10.61
N PRO A 307 -3.98 -8.43 11.04
CA PRO A 307 -3.12 -7.36 11.53
C PRO A 307 -2.73 -6.42 10.39
N VAL A 308 -2.55 -5.13 10.71
CA VAL A 308 -2.30 -4.09 9.69
C VAL A 308 -0.93 -3.48 9.94
N ILE A 309 -0.04 -3.55 8.96
CA ILE A 309 1.25 -2.85 9.04
C ILE A 309 1.01 -1.40 8.61
N VAL A 310 1.38 -0.42 9.44
CA VAL A 310 1.19 1.02 9.16
C VAL A 310 2.54 1.71 9.01
N SER A 311 2.64 2.64 8.05
CA SER A 311 3.81 3.50 7.86
C SER A 311 3.54 4.89 8.42
N TYR A 312 4.41 5.46 9.23
CA TYR A 312 4.22 6.82 9.76
C TYR A 312 5.54 7.42 10.27
N GLY A 313 5.49 8.61 10.87
CA GLY A 313 6.66 9.28 11.44
C GLY A 313 6.24 10.30 12.48
N TRP A 314 7.18 10.73 13.31
CA TRP A 314 6.96 11.67 14.41
C TRP A 314 8.25 12.39 14.78
N LYS A 315 8.10 13.60 15.30
CA LYS A 315 9.16 14.37 15.96
C LYS A 315 9.21 14.05 17.45
N LYS A 316 10.30 14.46 18.09
CA LYS A 316 10.49 14.31 19.53
C LYS A 316 9.31 14.88 20.31
N GLY A 317 8.69 14.04 21.14
CA GLY A 317 7.54 14.39 21.98
C GLY A 317 6.16 14.30 21.31
N GLU A 318 6.08 14.06 20.00
CA GLU A 318 4.78 13.96 19.31
C GLU A 318 4.07 12.62 19.56
N LEU A 319 4.82 11.55 19.88
CA LEU A 319 4.31 10.24 20.24
C LEU A 319 4.79 9.83 21.65
N PRO A 320 4.03 10.13 22.71
CA PRO A 320 4.37 9.73 24.06
C PRO A 320 4.48 8.20 24.22
N GLY A 321 5.55 7.73 24.88
CA GLY A 321 5.78 6.30 25.11
C GLY A 321 6.36 5.53 23.92
N ALA A 322 6.72 6.22 22.83
CA ALA A 322 7.39 5.63 21.67
C ALA A 322 8.68 4.89 22.06
N ALA A 323 9.01 3.82 21.34
CA ALA A 323 10.23 3.06 21.57
C ALA A 323 11.52 3.88 21.26
N ILE A 324 11.41 4.79 20.28
CA ILE A 324 12.46 5.74 19.88
C ILE A 324 11.91 7.17 19.89
N GLU A 325 12.77 8.16 20.13
CA GLU A 325 12.32 9.54 20.37
C GLU A 325 11.65 10.19 19.15
N SER A 326 12.13 9.89 17.94
CA SER A 326 11.63 10.43 16.68
C SER A 326 11.91 9.48 15.52
N SER A 327 11.16 9.64 14.42
CA SER A 327 11.43 8.95 13.16
C SER A 327 10.86 9.73 11.97
N ASN A 328 11.65 9.79 10.89
CA ASN A 328 11.20 10.33 9.59
C ASN A 328 10.48 9.28 8.73
N GLY A 329 10.36 8.04 9.21
CA GLY A 329 9.66 6.94 8.57
C GLY A 329 9.84 5.66 9.37
N HIS A 330 8.74 5.08 9.85
CA HIS A 330 8.71 3.90 10.70
C HIS A 330 7.54 3.00 10.35
N LEU A 331 7.75 1.70 10.43
CA LEU A 331 6.73 0.68 10.18
C LEU A 331 6.48 -0.08 11.48
N MET A 332 5.21 -0.33 11.77
CA MET A 332 4.80 -1.20 12.88
C MET A 332 3.54 -1.96 12.54
N VAL A 333 3.23 -2.97 13.35
CA VAL A 333 2.02 -3.79 13.18
C VAL A 333 0.96 -3.31 14.17
N VAL A 334 -0.17 -2.81 13.70
CA VAL A 334 -1.37 -2.68 14.51
C VAL A 334 -1.94 -4.08 14.72
N VAL A 335 -2.01 -4.49 15.98
CA VAL A 335 -2.45 -5.83 16.40
C VAL A 335 -3.80 -5.79 17.09
N GLY A 336 -4.33 -4.61 17.39
CA GLY A 336 -5.67 -4.47 17.96
C GLY A 336 -5.88 -3.15 18.69
N PHE A 337 -6.83 -3.16 19.62
CA PHE A 337 -7.22 -1.99 20.39
C PHE A 337 -7.46 -2.36 21.85
N ASP A 338 -7.12 -1.46 22.78
CA ASP A 338 -7.45 -1.63 24.19
C ASP A 338 -8.96 -1.38 24.44
N ALA A 339 -9.42 -1.57 25.67
CA ALA A 339 -10.84 -1.38 26.04
C ALA A 339 -11.34 0.07 25.86
N ARG A 340 -10.44 1.06 25.77
CA ARG A 340 -10.74 2.47 25.50
C ARG A 340 -10.59 2.81 24.01
N GLY A 341 -10.18 1.83 23.21
CA GLY A 341 -9.89 1.96 21.79
C GLY A 341 -8.54 2.60 21.47
N ASN A 342 -7.61 2.71 22.41
CA ASN A 342 -6.23 3.07 22.06
C ASN A 342 -5.60 1.96 21.23
N VAL A 343 -4.67 2.32 20.35
CA VAL A 343 -4.14 1.40 19.35
C VAL A 343 -3.06 0.55 20.00
N VAL A 344 -3.26 -0.77 20.00
CA VAL A 344 -2.28 -1.74 20.46
C VAL A 344 -1.45 -2.17 19.26
N VAL A 345 -0.13 -2.06 19.37
CA VAL A 345 0.81 -2.31 18.29
C VAL A 345 1.94 -3.24 18.72
N ASN A 346 2.52 -3.96 17.77
CA ASN A 346 3.88 -4.47 17.86
C ASN A 346 4.81 -3.46 17.16
N ASP A 347 5.56 -2.69 17.93
CA ASP A 347 6.58 -1.74 17.50
C ASP A 347 7.96 -2.42 17.42
N PRO A 348 8.53 -2.63 16.22
CA PRO A 348 9.78 -3.37 16.08
C PRO A 348 10.98 -2.67 16.74
N ALA A 349 10.88 -1.37 17.06
CA ALA A 349 11.96 -0.62 17.70
C ALA A 349 12.06 -0.81 19.23
N GLY A 350 11.24 -1.68 19.84
CA GLY A 350 11.43 -2.09 21.24
C GLY A 350 12.82 -2.68 21.47
N LYS A 351 13.44 -2.50 22.64
CA LYS A 351 14.82 -2.95 22.90
C LYS A 351 14.97 -4.48 22.95
N SER A 352 13.87 -5.18 23.17
CA SER A 352 13.75 -6.64 23.22
C SER A 352 12.38 -7.05 22.70
N ASP A 353 12.18 -8.33 22.37
CA ASP A 353 10.87 -8.84 21.93
C ASP A 353 9.75 -8.59 22.96
N ALA A 354 10.08 -8.58 24.25
CA ALA A 354 9.14 -8.28 25.33
C ALA A 354 8.68 -6.81 25.34
N GLU A 355 9.46 -5.90 24.76
CA GLU A 355 9.19 -4.45 24.73
C GLU A 355 8.57 -3.97 23.40
N VAL A 356 8.28 -4.89 22.49
CA VAL A 356 7.68 -4.62 21.18
C VAL A 356 6.20 -4.24 21.33
N ARG A 357 5.45 -4.90 22.22
CA ARG A 357 4.03 -4.61 22.41
C ARG A 357 3.84 -3.27 23.11
N ARG A 358 3.14 -2.33 22.49
CA ARG A 358 2.86 -0.99 23.01
C ARG A 358 1.42 -0.57 22.76
N THR A 359 0.95 0.43 23.49
CA THR A 359 -0.36 1.04 23.28
C THR A 359 -0.20 2.55 23.13
N TYR A 360 -0.73 3.12 22.06
CA TYR A 360 -0.68 4.55 21.77
C TYR A 360 -2.08 5.17 21.73
N ASP A 361 -2.17 6.43 22.15
CA ASP A 361 -3.41 7.20 22.03
C ASP A 361 -3.90 7.20 20.57
N ARG A 362 -5.18 6.86 20.40
CA ARG A 362 -5.83 6.75 19.08
C ARG A 362 -5.64 8.02 18.25
N LYS A 363 -5.94 9.18 18.81
CA LYS A 363 -5.98 10.45 18.07
C LYS A 363 -4.57 10.86 17.67
N ILE A 364 -3.59 10.63 18.55
CA ILE A 364 -2.19 10.92 18.27
C ILE A 364 -1.69 10.03 17.12
N LEU A 365 -1.86 8.71 17.22
CA LEU A 365 -1.37 7.77 16.21
C LEU A 365 -2.06 8.00 14.85
N GLU A 366 -3.39 8.15 14.83
CA GLU A 366 -4.15 8.37 13.60
C GLU A 366 -3.69 9.63 12.87
N ARG A 367 -3.54 10.74 13.61
CA ARG A 367 -3.05 12.00 13.06
C ARG A 367 -1.67 11.83 12.47
N LEU A 368 -0.71 11.24 13.20
CA LEU A 368 0.66 11.06 12.72
C LEU A 368 0.70 10.17 11.47
N TRP A 369 -0.02 9.05 11.49
CA TRP A 369 -0.14 8.13 10.36
C TRP A 369 -0.73 8.77 9.10
N LEU A 370 -1.85 9.49 9.22
CA LEU A 370 -2.46 10.18 8.09
C LEU A 370 -1.58 11.33 7.58
N THR A 371 -1.03 12.16 8.47
CA THR A 371 -0.25 13.33 8.07
C THR A 371 1.12 13.01 7.47
N HIS A 372 1.72 11.89 7.87
CA HIS A 372 3.06 11.49 7.42
C HIS A 372 3.04 10.66 6.14
N SER A 373 2.26 9.58 6.09
CA SER A 373 2.27 8.62 4.96
C SER A 373 0.98 8.60 4.15
N GLY A 374 -0.01 9.43 4.52
CA GLY A 374 -1.32 9.45 3.86
C GLY A 374 -2.17 8.22 4.18
N GLY A 375 -1.94 7.60 5.34
CA GLY A 375 -2.66 6.40 5.74
C GLY A 375 -2.11 5.12 5.12
N THR A 376 -0.85 5.09 4.70
CA THR A 376 -0.26 3.94 4.01
C THR A 376 -0.20 2.71 4.92
N VAL A 377 -0.59 1.57 4.36
CA VAL A 377 -0.58 0.26 5.03
C VAL A 377 -0.10 -0.86 4.13
N TYR A 378 0.39 -1.94 4.75
CA TYR A 378 0.49 -3.24 4.10
C TYR A 378 -0.63 -4.11 4.61
N LEU A 379 -1.30 -4.78 3.68
CA LEU A 379 -2.25 -5.83 3.98
C LEU A 379 -1.63 -7.14 3.53
N ILE A 380 -1.55 -8.11 4.45
CA ILE A 380 -0.94 -9.42 4.23
C ILE A 380 -1.83 -10.45 4.94
N TYR A 381 -2.46 -11.33 4.18
CA TYR A 381 -3.40 -12.32 4.71
C TYR A 381 -3.56 -13.52 3.75
N PRO A 382 -4.11 -14.66 4.20
CA PRO A 382 -4.33 -15.83 3.34
C PRO A 382 -5.22 -15.51 2.14
N ARG A 383 -4.95 -16.11 0.98
CA ARG A 383 -5.82 -15.94 -0.20
C ARG A 383 -7.25 -16.36 0.12
N GLY A 384 -8.22 -15.57 -0.33
CA GLY A 384 -9.65 -15.83 -0.05
C GLY A 384 -10.09 -15.49 1.38
N HIS A 385 -9.20 -14.97 2.24
CA HIS A 385 -9.57 -14.49 3.55
C HIS A 385 -10.62 -13.37 3.42
N THR A 386 -11.75 -13.52 4.11
CA THR A 386 -12.84 -12.55 4.02
C THR A 386 -12.46 -11.31 4.81
N VAL A 387 -12.23 -10.21 4.10
CA VAL A 387 -12.08 -8.86 4.66
C VAL A 387 -13.26 -8.01 4.19
N ALA A 388 -13.69 -7.05 5.00
CA ALA A 388 -14.77 -6.14 4.59
C ALA A 388 -14.39 -5.42 3.28
N ALA A 389 -15.27 -5.47 2.29
CA ALA A 389 -15.10 -4.72 1.05
C ALA A 389 -15.09 -3.21 1.34
N ARG A 390 -14.31 -2.47 0.56
CA ARG A 390 -14.19 -1.01 0.65
C ARG A 390 -14.93 -0.28 -0.45
#